data_AF-W3VB08-F1
#
_entry.id   AF-W3VB08-F1
#
_cell.length_a   1.000
_cell.length_b   1.000
_cell.length_c   1.000
_cell.angle_alpha   90.00
_cell.angle_beta   90.00
_cell.angle_gamma   90.00
#
_symmetry.space_group_name_H-M   'P 1'
#
loop_
_entity.id
_entity.type
_entity.pdbx_description
1 polymer ?
#
loop_
_entity_poly.entity_id
_entity_poly.type
_entity_poly.pdbx_seq_one_letter_code
_entity_poly.pdbx_strand_id
1 'polypeptide(L)'
;METKPTIDYEKVLHDGGMPTTEAEISAAFAKVVDEAGLVTNTSKMSPFWRLINTLVTRPVLWLKAALINVTLKNMYLATASGTWLDMFAWGVNLKRKPASAAQGVLRFYKTAGASMVTVPAGTVIQTERINGEIYRVSTTESVVMADNVFSALLPVRAEAAGGAFNFAPGYFRILPVAVSGIERVQNEEGWLLTPGSDAESDDDLRDRCRNQYNWVGNYHTDAVYRGMIAAVAGLSIDRIFFLHDAPRGAGTANAYLLLDSGVISQPFIEAVNDYITHQGHHGHGDDMQCLPMPETHYELSVTLFVANLANYSQEQVTTLKTDVENLIRCSFRENREYHVKKTWPYS
;
A
#
# COMPACT_ATOMS: atom_id res chain seq x y z
N MET A 1 16.47 -2.40 -17.15
CA MET A 1 16.15 -0.98 -17.48
C MET A 1 15.67 -0.34 -16.18
N GLU A 2 16.51 0.46 -15.53
CA GLU A 2 16.40 0.77 -14.09
C GLU A 2 15.50 1.97 -13.75
N THR A 3 15.04 2.77 -14.73
CA THR A 3 14.16 3.91 -14.44
C THR A 3 12.98 4.01 -15.42
N LYS A 4 11.81 4.37 -14.88
CA LYS A 4 10.57 4.66 -15.62
C LYS A 4 10.84 5.80 -16.61
N PRO A 5 10.59 5.63 -17.92
CA PRO A 5 10.80 6.69 -18.87
C PRO A 5 9.84 7.86 -18.61
N THR A 6 10.37 9.08 -18.68
CA THR A 6 9.58 10.31 -18.62
C THR A 6 9.49 10.91 -20.02
N ILE A 7 8.29 11.38 -20.39
CA ILE A 7 8.03 12.00 -21.70
C ILE A 7 7.51 13.41 -21.47
N ASP A 8 8.18 14.39 -22.08
CA ASP A 8 7.65 15.75 -22.19
C ASP A 8 6.69 15.82 -23.38
N TYR A 9 5.40 15.57 -23.11
CA TYR A 9 4.36 15.56 -24.14
C TYR A 9 4.14 16.92 -24.80
N GLU A 10 4.40 18.02 -24.09
CA GLU A 10 4.26 19.36 -24.67
C GLU A 10 5.35 19.60 -25.71
N LYS A 11 6.59 19.21 -25.40
CA LYS A 11 7.69 19.24 -26.37
C LYS A 11 7.42 18.34 -27.57
N VAL A 12 6.89 17.13 -27.36
CA VAL A 12 6.55 16.21 -28.47
C VAL A 12 5.52 16.84 -29.42
N LEU A 13 4.49 17.51 -28.89
CA LEU A 13 3.50 18.21 -29.72
C LEU A 13 4.10 19.41 -30.46
N HIS A 14 4.94 20.19 -29.77
CA HIS A 14 5.63 21.34 -30.35
C HIS A 14 6.56 20.95 -31.49
N ASP A 15 7.40 19.92 -31.28
CA ASP A 15 8.30 19.37 -32.30
C ASP A 15 7.51 18.77 -33.50
N GLY A 16 6.28 18.30 -33.24
CA GLY A 16 5.33 17.86 -34.26
C GLY A 16 4.64 19.00 -35.03
N GLY A 17 4.95 20.26 -34.72
CA GLY A 17 4.44 21.45 -35.40
C GLY A 17 3.14 22.02 -34.81
N MET A 18 2.66 21.51 -33.68
CA MET A 18 1.50 22.09 -33.00
C MET A 18 1.92 23.36 -32.23
N PRO A 19 1.23 24.50 -32.38
CA PRO A 19 1.48 25.66 -31.54
C PRO A 19 1.04 25.35 -30.10
N THR A 20 1.96 25.48 -29.13
CA THR A 20 1.71 25.07 -27.75
C THR A 20 1.52 26.26 -26.81
N THR A 21 2.00 27.44 -27.19
CA THR A 21 1.85 28.69 -26.42
C THR A 21 0.76 29.59 -26.97
N GLU A 22 0.20 30.46 -26.11
CA GLU A 22 -0.81 31.45 -26.54
C GLU A 22 -0.31 32.34 -27.69
N ALA A 23 0.97 32.73 -27.65
CA ALA A 23 1.59 33.55 -28.68
C ALA A 23 1.68 32.82 -30.03
N GLU A 24 2.11 31.56 -30.02
CA GLU A 24 2.19 30.74 -31.25
C GLU A 24 0.80 30.46 -31.83
N ILE A 25 -0.19 30.15 -30.98
CA ILE A 25 -1.57 29.92 -31.41
C ILE A 25 -2.15 31.21 -32.02
N SER A 26 -1.94 32.36 -31.36
CA SER A 26 -2.38 33.66 -31.87
C SER A 26 -1.71 34.00 -33.21
N ALA A 27 -0.42 33.71 -33.37
CA ALA A 27 0.30 33.92 -34.62
C ALA A 27 -0.21 33.00 -35.74
N ALA A 28 -0.48 31.73 -35.44
CA ALA A 28 -1.07 30.80 -36.40
C ALA A 28 -2.48 31.25 -36.83
N PHE A 29 -3.31 31.67 -35.87
CA PHE A 29 -4.64 32.19 -36.16
C PHE A 29 -4.60 33.49 -36.98
N ALA A 30 -3.65 34.38 -36.71
CA ALA A 30 -3.48 35.61 -37.49
C ALA A 30 -3.21 35.34 -38.98
N LYS A 31 -2.43 34.30 -39.32
CA LYS A 31 -2.20 33.89 -40.70
C LYS A 31 -3.49 33.44 -41.39
N VAL A 32 -4.31 32.64 -40.72
CA VAL A 32 -5.61 32.19 -41.24
C VAL A 32 -6.54 33.39 -41.52
N VAL A 33 -6.53 34.39 -40.65
CA VAL A 33 -7.34 35.59 -40.81
C VAL A 33 -6.85 36.45 -41.98
N ASP A 34 -5.53 36.60 -42.14
CA ASP A 34 -4.91 37.34 -43.24
C ASP A 34 -5.24 36.69 -44.59
N GLU A 35 -5.09 35.37 -44.70
CA GLU A 35 -5.43 34.59 -45.90
C GLU A 35 -6.92 34.69 -46.26
N ALA A 36 -7.81 34.74 -45.26
CA ALA A 36 -9.24 34.90 -45.48
C ALA A 36 -9.63 36.33 -45.92
N GLY A 37 -8.83 37.34 -45.60
CA GLY A 37 -9.09 38.74 -45.94
C GLY A 37 -10.32 39.37 -45.29
N LEU A 38 -10.92 38.72 -44.28
CA LEU A 38 -12.20 39.12 -43.68
C LEU A 38 -12.07 40.19 -42.58
N VAL A 39 -10.91 40.30 -41.94
CA VAL A 39 -10.67 41.22 -40.81
C VAL A 39 -9.45 42.07 -41.11
N THR A 40 -9.63 43.38 -41.18
CA THR A 40 -8.56 44.33 -41.53
C THR A 40 -7.85 44.95 -40.31
N ASN A 41 -8.48 44.89 -39.12
CA ASN A 41 -7.89 45.42 -37.88
C ASN A 41 -7.55 44.30 -36.89
N THR A 42 -6.30 43.83 -36.98
CA THR A 42 -5.71 42.81 -36.10
C THR A 42 -4.84 43.41 -34.98
N SER A 43 -5.06 44.69 -34.64
CA SER A 43 -4.31 45.36 -33.56
C SER A 43 -4.60 44.71 -32.20
N LYS A 44 -3.56 44.56 -31.37
CA LYS A 44 -3.69 44.11 -29.97
C LYS A 44 -4.58 45.03 -29.12
N MET A 45 -4.80 46.28 -29.56
CA MET A 45 -5.68 47.24 -28.88
C MET A 45 -7.14 47.15 -29.35
N SER A 46 -7.43 46.43 -30.43
CA SER A 46 -8.79 46.25 -30.95
C SER A 46 -9.60 45.34 -30.02
N PRO A 47 -10.72 45.81 -29.44
CA PRO A 47 -11.57 44.97 -28.59
C PRO A 47 -12.10 43.72 -29.31
N PHE A 48 -12.44 43.87 -30.60
CA PHE A 48 -12.89 42.76 -31.44
C PHE A 48 -11.78 41.71 -31.64
N TRP A 49 -10.57 42.15 -31.98
CA TRP A 49 -9.44 41.24 -32.19
C TRP A 49 -9.04 40.51 -30.91
N ARG A 50 -9.07 41.22 -29.77
CA ARG A 50 -8.82 40.62 -28.45
C ARG A 50 -9.87 39.56 -28.11
N LEU A 51 -11.15 39.85 -28.37
CA LEU A 51 -12.24 38.91 -28.12
C LEU A 51 -12.06 37.64 -28.96
N ILE A 52 -11.92 37.78 -30.29
CA ILE A 52 -11.77 36.62 -31.17
C ILE A 52 -10.50 35.82 -30.85
N ASN A 53 -9.35 36.47 -30.62
CA ASN A 53 -8.14 35.75 -30.20
C ASN A 53 -8.38 34.95 -28.93
N THR A 54 -9.05 35.53 -27.94
CA THR A 54 -9.36 34.82 -26.69
C THR A 54 -10.27 33.62 -26.95
N LEU A 55 -11.29 33.77 -27.79
CA LEU A 55 -12.24 32.71 -28.17
C LEU A 55 -11.58 31.57 -28.96
N VAL A 56 -10.46 31.81 -29.63
CA VAL A 56 -9.71 30.78 -30.36
C VAL A 56 -8.59 30.18 -29.50
N THR A 57 -7.78 31.00 -28.85
CA THR A 57 -6.60 30.56 -28.09
C THR A 57 -6.97 29.77 -26.84
N ARG A 58 -8.00 30.19 -26.08
CA ARG A 58 -8.39 29.53 -24.83
C ARG A 58 -8.87 28.09 -25.07
N PRO A 59 -9.78 27.79 -26.03
CA PRO A 59 -10.15 26.40 -26.33
C PRO A 59 -8.99 25.56 -26.85
N VAL A 60 -8.09 26.11 -27.68
CA VAL A 60 -6.91 25.36 -28.16
C VAL A 60 -5.98 24.98 -27.01
N LEU A 61 -5.71 25.90 -26.09
CA LEU A 61 -4.92 25.60 -24.88
C LEU A 61 -5.60 24.55 -23.99
N TRP A 62 -6.93 24.63 -23.84
CA TRP A 62 -7.70 23.62 -23.11
C TRP A 62 -7.64 22.25 -23.78
N LEU A 63 -7.81 22.18 -25.11
CA LEU A 63 -7.70 20.94 -25.89
C LEU A 63 -6.28 20.38 -25.83
N LYS A 64 -5.24 21.22 -25.89
CA LYS A 64 -3.84 20.80 -25.69
C LYS A 64 -3.66 20.16 -24.31
N ALA A 65 -4.17 20.81 -23.26
CA ALA A 65 -4.09 20.29 -21.90
C ALA A 65 -4.84 18.95 -21.75
N ALA A 66 -6.01 18.80 -22.37
CA ALA A 66 -6.75 17.54 -22.40
C ALA A 66 -5.98 16.45 -23.16
N LEU A 67 -5.45 16.78 -24.35
CA LEU A 67 -4.65 15.87 -25.16
C LEU A 67 -3.43 15.36 -24.39
N ILE A 68 -2.70 16.23 -23.69
CA ILE A 68 -1.53 15.85 -22.89
C ILE A 68 -1.94 15.03 -21.66
N ASN A 69 -2.80 15.59 -20.80
CA ASN A 69 -3.04 15.05 -19.46
C ASN A 69 -4.02 13.89 -19.42
N VAL A 70 -4.84 13.73 -20.47
CA VAL A 70 -5.82 12.65 -20.57
C VAL A 70 -5.41 11.65 -21.63
N THR A 71 -5.20 12.07 -22.87
CA THR A 71 -4.95 11.12 -23.97
C THR A 71 -3.52 10.59 -23.93
N LEU A 72 -2.51 11.44 -24.21
CA LEU A 72 -1.12 11.02 -24.38
C LEU A 72 -0.55 10.39 -23.11
N LYS A 73 -0.85 10.96 -21.93
CA LYS A 73 -0.47 10.37 -20.64
C LYS A 73 -0.97 8.94 -20.49
N ASN A 74 -2.17 8.62 -20.96
CA ASN A 74 -2.77 7.30 -20.78
C ASN A 74 -2.57 6.35 -21.99
N MET A 75 -1.88 6.78 -23.04
CA MET A 75 -1.57 5.93 -24.21
C MET A 75 -0.48 4.88 -23.94
N TYR A 76 0.33 5.05 -22.90
CA TYR A 76 1.46 4.18 -22.61
C TYR A 76 1.37 3.60 -21.20
N LEU A 77 1.68 2.31 -21.06
CA LEU A 77 1.72 1.62 -19.77
C LEU A 77 2.58 2.38 -18.76
N ALA A 78 3.71 2.96 -19.20
CA ALA A 78 4.64 3.72 -18.37
C ALA A 78 3.97 4.90 -17.65
N THR A 79 2.95 5.53 -18.23
CA THR A 79 2.40 6.81 -17.75
C THR A 79 0.92 6.75 -17.42
N ALA A 80 0.21 5.71 -17.88
CA ALA A 80 -1.21 5.50 -17.61
C ALA A 80 -1.49 5.36 -16.11
N SER A 81 -2.68 5.82 -15.70
CA SER A 81 -3.14 5.82 -14.32
C SER A 81 -4.63 5.48 -14.20
N GLY A 82 -5.04 4.98 -13.03
CA GLY A 82 -6.44 4.63 -12.76
C GLY A 82 -7.03 3.66 -13.79
N THR A 83 -8.25 3.94 -14.27
CA THR A 83 -9.00 3.06 -15.18
C THR A 83 -8.28 2.78 -16.50
N TRP A 84 -7.48 3.72 -17.00
CA TRP A 84 -6.68 3.49 -18.21
C TRP A 84 -5.58 2.45 -17.98
N LEU A 85 -4.94 2.49 -16.81
CA LEU A 85 -3.98 1.47 -16.42
C LEU A 85 -4.66 0.11 -16.19
N ASP A 86 -5.88 0.11 -15.63
CA ASP A 86 -6.66 -1.12 -15.47
C ASP A 86 -6.97 -1.78 -16.83
N MET A 87 -7.15 -0.99 -17.90
CA MET A 87 -7.31 -1.52 -19.26
C MET A 87 -6.04 -2.22 -19.76
N PHE A 88 -4.86 -1.64 -19.50
CA PHE A 88 -3.59 -2.32 -19.79
C PHE A 88 -3.45 -3.61 -18.99
N ALA A 89 -3.78 -3.57 -17.70
CA ALA A 89 -3.75 -4.76 -16.85
C ALA A 89 -4.66 -5.87 -17.38
N TRP A 90 -5.87 -5.53 -17.80
CA TRP A 90 -6.78 -6.48 -18.44
C TRP A 90 -6.18 -7.10 -19.70
N GLY A 91 -5.49 -6.31 -20.52
CA GLY A 91 -4.81 -6.78 -21.73
C GLY A 91 -3.72 -7.83 -21.49
N VAL A 92 -3.21 -7.92 -20.26
CA VAL A 92 -2.25 -8.96 -19.81
C VAL A 92 -2.87 -9.93 -18.79
N ASN A 93 -4.20 -10.05 -18.77
CA ASN A 93 -4.94 -10.93 -17.86
C ASN A 93 -4.68 -10.67 -16.36
N LEU A 94 -4.49 -9.41 -16.00
CA LEU A 94 -4.37 -8.96 -14.62
C LEU A 94 -5.56 -8.09 -14.23
N LYS A 95 -5.91 -8.18 -12.94
CA LYS A 95 -6.85 -7.27 -12.28
C LYS A 95 -6.14 -6.60 -11.10
N ARG A 96 -6.45 -5.32 -10.88
CA ARG A 96 -5.98 -4.59 -9.70
C ARG A 96 -6.46 -5.28 -8.43
N LYS A 97 -5.55 -5.46 -7.47
CA LYS A 97 -5.92 -6.02 -6.16
C LYS A 97 -6.77 -5.00 -5.37
N PRO A 98 -7.94 -5.42 -4.87
CA PRO A 98 -8.70 -4.57 -3.95
C PRO A 98 -7.98 -4.46 -2.60
N ALA A 99 -8.36 -3.47 -1.81
CA ALA A 99 -7.97 -3.43 -0.40
C ALA A 99 -8.57 -4.63 0.35
N SER A 100 -7.84 -5.17 1.32
CA SER A 100 -8.27 -6.27 2.17
C SER A 100 -8.11 -5.92 3.65
N ALA A 101 -9.01 -6.46 4.49
CA ALA A 101 -8.99 -6.24 5.92
C ALA A 101 -8.14 -7.30 6.63
N ALA A 102 -7.37 -6.86 7.62
CA ALA A 102 -6.62 -7.76 8.48
C ALA A 102 -7.56 -8.72 9.21
N GLN A 103 -7.18 -9.99 9.27
CA GLN A 103 -7.88 -11.04 10.01
C GLN A 103 -6.89 -11.77 10.90
N GLY A 104 -7.36 -12.17 12.06
CA GLY A 104 -6.47 -12.75 13.06
C GLY A 104 -7.22 -13.36 14.22
N VAL A 105 -6.49 -13.67 15.28
CA VAL A 105 -7.05 -14.16 16.54
C VAL A 105 -6.52 -13.36 17.73
N LEU A 106 -7.41 -12.93 18.62
CA LEU A 106 -7.03 -12.22 19.85
C LEU A 106 -7.29 -13.12 21.06
N ARG A 107 -6.42 -13.03 22.06
CA ARG A 107 -6.61 -13.79 23.31
C ARG A 107 -7.42 -12.97 24.30
N PHE A 108 -8.53 -13.55 24.73
CA PHE A 108 -9.37 -13.04 25.81
C PHE A 108 -9.04 -13.81 27.09
N TYR A 109 -8.91 -13.08 28.19
CA TYR A 109 -8.62 -13.62 29.51
C TYR A 109 -9.85 -13.44 30.40
N LYS A 110 -10.31 -14.54 30.99
CA LYS A 110 -11.46 -14.57 31.89
C LYS A 110 -11.04 -14.05 33.26
N THR A 111 -11.89 -13.25 33.90
CA THR A 111 -11.69 -12.84 35.29
C THR A 111 -11.59 -14.06 36.20
N ALA A 112 -10.61 -14.06 37.10
CA ALA A 112 -10.43 -15.15 38.06
C ALA A 112 -11.72 -15.40 38.87
N GLY A 113 -12.17 -16.66 38.91
CA GLY A 113 -13.40 -17.06 39.62
C GLY A 113 -14.71 -16.74 38.89
N ALA A 114 -14.67 -16.15 37.69
CA ALA A 114 -15.88 -16.00 36.89
C ALA A 114 -16.38 -17.37 36.39
N SER A 115 -17.71 -17.54 36.38
CA SER A 115 -18.38 -18.68 35.78
C SER A 115 -18.23 -18.67 34.25
N MET A 116 -19.07 -19.42 33.54
CA MET A 116 -19.14 -19.41 32.09
C MET A 116 -19.34 -17.99 31.57
N VAL A 117 -18.50 -17.57 30.63
CA VAL A 117 -18.55 -16.26 29.97
C VAL A 117 -18.76 -16.45 28.49
N THR A 118 -19.66 -15.67 27.89
CA THR A 118 -19.84 -15.64 26.43
C THR A 118 -19.34 -14.31 25.91
N VAL A 119 -18.38 -14.37 24.99
CA VAL A 119 -17.96 -13.20 24.21
C VAL A 119 -18.75 -13.23 22.89
N PRO A 120 -19.65 -12.28 22.63
CA PRO A 120 -20.45 -12.28 21.42
C PRO A 120 -19.62 -11.92 20.17
N ALA A 121 -20.07 -12.36 19.00
CA ALA A 121 -19.65 -11.81 17.72
C ALA A 121 -19.90 -10.30 17.68
N GLY A 122 -19.03 -9.55 17.02
CA GLY A 122 -19.08 -8.08 16.97
C GLY A 122 -18.58 -7.39 18.24
N THR A 123 -17.93 -8.10 19.16
CA THR A 123 -17.22 -7.48 20.27
C THR A 123 -16.04 -6.69 19.72
N VAL A 124 -16.06 -5.37 19.92
CA VAL A 124 -15.03 -4.44 19.44
C VAL A 124 -13.82 -4.45 20.38
N ILE A 125 -12.62 -4.50 19.81
CA ILE A 125 -11.34 -4.30 20.48
C ILE A 125 -10.61 -3.18 19.76
N GLN A 126 -10.01 -2.28 20.51
CA GLN A 126 -9.34 -1.12 19.94
C GLN A 126 -7.91 -0.94 20.47
N THR A 127 -7.13 -0.16 19.71
CA THR A 127 -5.84 0.34 20.13
C THR A 127 -6.00 1.52 21.09
N GLU A 128 -4.92 1.88 21.78
CA GLU A 128 -4.77 3.27 22.25
C GLU A 128 -4.82 4.23 21.05
N ARG A 129 -5.02 5.52 21.33
CA ARG A 129 -4.89 6.55 20.29
C ARG A 129 -3.44 6.62 19.83
N ILE A 130 -3.21 6.48 18.52
CA ILE A 130 -1.88 6.56 17.90
C ILE A 130 -1.97 7.59 16.78
N ASN A 131 -1.17 8.65 16.85
CA ASN A 131 -1.22 9.76 15.91
C ASN A 131 -2.62 10.34 15.66
N GLY A 132 -3.45 10.43 16.71
CA GLY A 132 -4.81 10.96 16.64
C GLY A 132 -5.89 9.93 16.26
N GLU A 133 -5.52 8.76 15.75
CA GLU A 133 -6.43 7.73 15.26
C GLU A 133 -6.59 6.56 16.25
N ILE A 134 -7.75 5.90 16.21
CA ILE A 134 -8.04 4.69 16.99
C ILE A 134 -8.44 3.58 16.02
N TYR A 135 -7.69 2.49 16.04
CA TYR A 135 -7.92 1.34 15.19
C TYR A 135 -8.75 0.30 15.91
N ARG A 136 -9.64 -0.36 15.17
CA ARG A 136 -10.60 -1.32 15.71
C ARG A 136 -10.63 -2.63 14.94
N VAL A 137 -10.72 -3.72 15.69
CA VAL A 137 -11.05 -5.06 15.20
C VAL A 137 -12.30 -5.54 15.93
N SER A 138 -13.10 -6.37 15.30
CA SER A 138 -14.29 -6.97 15.89
C SER A 138 -14.23 -8.49 15.82
N THR A 139 -14.71 -9.17 16.86
CA THR A 139 -14.85 -10.64 16.84
C THR A 139 -15.79 -11.07 15.73
N THR A 140 -15.43 -12.11 14.98
CA THR A 140 -16.25 -12.60 13.85
C THR A 140 -17.25 -13.67 14.27
N GLU A 141 -17.03 -14.30 15.41
CA GLU A 141 -17.91 -15.33 15.96
C GLU A 141 -18.10 -15.17 17.48
N SER A 142 -19.17 -15.77 17.99
CA SER A 142 -19.42 -15.85 19.43
C SER A 142 -18.71 -17.04 20.03
N VAL A 143 -17.96 -16.84 21.11
CA VAL A 143 -17.22 -17.91 21.80
C VAL A 143 -17.65 -17.99 23.26
N VAL A 144 -17.95 -19.22 23.71
CA VAL A 144 -18.27 -19.52 25.11
C VAL A 144 -17.04 -20.06 25.80
N MET A 145 -16.59 -19.34 26.83
CA MET A 145 -15.52 -19.75 27.74
C MET A 145 -16.14 -20.46 28.94
N ALA A 146 -16.03 -21.78 29.00
CA ALA A 146 -16.56 -22.59 30.10
C ALA A 146 -15.88 -22.28 31.46
N ASP A 147 -16.45 -22.79 32.56
CA ASP A 147 -16.00 -22.50 33.94
C ASP A 147 -14.49 -22.71 34.15
N ASN A 148 -13.92 -23.78 33.60
CA ASN A 148 -12.50 -24.12 33.75
C ASN A 148 -11.60 -23.60 32.62
N VAL A 149 -12.12 -22.74 31.74
CA VAL A 149 -11.36 -22.10 30.65
C VAL A 149 -11.01 -20.66 31.05
N PHE A 150 -9.73 -20.41 31.30
CA PHE A 150 -9.23 -19.11 31.76
C PHE A 150 -8.87 -18.15 30.62
N SER A 151 -8.60 -18.66 29.41
CA SER A 151 -8.40 -17.84 28.22
C SER A 151 -8.85 -18.57 26.96
N ALA A 152 -9.22 -17.81 25.94
CA ALA A 152 -9.60 -18.34 24.63
C ALA A 152 -9.09 -17.42 23.52
N LEU A 153 -8.73 -18.02 22.39
CA LEU A 153 -8.44 -17.29 21.14
C LEU A 153 -9.75 -17.12 20.38
N LEU A 154 -10.06 -15.89 20.01
CA LEU A 154 -11.26 -15.55 19.26
C LEU A 154 -10.85 -14.93 17.92
N PRO A 155 -11.44 -15.37 16.80
CA PRO A 155 -11.15 -14.76 15.51
C PRO A 155 -11.71 -13.35 15.44
N VAL A 156 -10.92 -12.46 14.86
CA VAL A 156 -11.27 -11.06 14.68
C VAL A 156 -11.00 -10.62 13.25
N ARG A 157 -11.68 -9.55 12.85
CA ARG A 157 -11.47 -8.86 11.58
C ARG A 157 -11.40 -7.35 11.82
N ALA A 158 -10.47 -6.69 11.14
CA ALA A 158 -10.39 -5.23 11.13
C ALA A 158 -11.68 -4.59 10.58
N GLU A 159 -12.12 -3.51 11.20
CA GLU A 159 -13.34 -2.79 10.78
C GLU A 159 -13.19 -2.12 9.40
N ALA A 160 -11.95 -1.79 9.00
CA ALA A 160 -11.63 -1.30 7.67
C ALA A 160 -10.51 -2.12 7.01
N ALA A 161 -10.44 -2.00 5.68
CA ALA A 161 -9.36 -2.57 4.89
C ALA A 161 -8.10 -1.69 4.97
N GLY A 162 -6.94 -2.29 4.74
CA GLY A 162 -5.67 -1.57 4.66
C GLY A 162 -4.58 -2.15 5.55
N GLY A 163 -3.33 -1.86 5.18
CA GLY A 163 -2.15 -2.32 5.91
C GLY A 163 -1.96 -1.65 7.27
N ALA A 164 -2.66 -0.54 7.52
CA ALA A 164 -2.60 0.18 8.81
C ALA A 164 -3.07 -0.68 10.00
N PHE A 165 -3.91 -1.70 9.77
CA PHE A 165 -4.38 -2.60 10.83
C PHE A 165 -3.40 -3.72 11.20
N ASN A 166 -2.27 -3.85 10.50
CA ASN A 166 -1.26 -4.88 10.75
C ASN A 166 -0.36 -4.47 11.93
N PHE A 167 -0.93 -4.25 13.11
CA PHE A 167 -0.14 -3.87 14.29
C PHE A 167 0.66 -5.05 14.86
N ALA A 168 1.82 -4.74 15.43
CA ALA A 168 2.58 -5.69 16.24
C ALA A 168 1.78 -6.16 17.49
N PRO A 169 2.19 -7.26 18.15
CA PRO A 169 1.57 -7.73 19.38
C PRO A 169 1.46 -6.64 20.46
N GLY A 170 0.37 -6.64 21.23
CA GLY A 170 0.13 -5.73 22.35
C GLY A 170 -0.56 -4.39 22.02
N TYR A 171 -0.81 -4.10 20.74
CA TYR A 171 -1.50 -2.89 20.30
C TYR A 171 -3.03 -2.96 20.51
N PHE A 172 -3.68 -4.05 20.08
CA PHE A 172 -5.12 -4.26 20.28
C PHE A 172 -5.37 -4.85 21.67
N ARG A 173 -5.71 -4.00 22.64
CA ARG A 173 -5.83 -4.40 24.05
C ARG A 173 -6.98 -3.77 24.83
N ILE A 174 -7.75 -2.87 24.22
CA ILE A 174 -8.78 -2.11 24.91
C ILE A 174 -10.16 -2.61 24.49
N LEU A 175 -11.01 -2.92 25.47
CA LEU A 175 -12.44 -3.16 25.27
C LEU A 175 -13.19 -1.83 25.53
N PRO A 176 -13.62 -1.09 24.49
CA PRO A 176 -14.38 0.15 24.69
C PRO A 176 -15.72 -0.10 25.39
N VAL A 177 -16.30 -1.29 25.20
CA VAL A 177 -17.45 -1.78 25.96
C VAL A 177 -17.00 -3.04 26.69
N ALA A 178 -17.04 -3.01 28.02
CA ALA A 178 -16.62 -4.14 28.83
C ALA A 178 -17.51 -5.37 28.58
N VAL A 179 -16.88 -6.54 28.47
CA VAL A 179 -17.59 -7.83 28.43
C VAL A 179 -17.55 -8.42 29.84
N SER A 180 -18.72 -8.68 30.42
CA SER A 180 -18.82 -9.20 31.79
C SER A 180 -18.05 -10.51 31.93
N GLY A 181 -17.15 -10.58 32.92
CA GLY A 181 -16.31 -11.75 33.18
C GLY A 181 -15.04 -11.85 32.32
N ILE A 182 -14.75 -10.86 31.46
CA ILE A 182 -13.46 -10.73 30.79
C ILE A 182 -12.61 -9.69 31.54
N GLU A 183 -11.40 -10.08 31.92
CA GLU A 183 -10.43 -9.21 32.59
C GLU A 183 -9.64 -8.36 31.59
N ARG A 184 -9.13 -8.99 30.53
CA ARG A 184 -8.33 -8.31 29.51
C ARG A 184 -8.37 -9.04 28.17
N VAL A 185 -8.03 -8.32 27.11
CA VAL A 185 -7.83 -8.85 25.77
C VAL A 185 -6.48 -8.35 25.25
N GLN A 186 -5.80 -9.14 24.43
CA GLN A 186 -4.61 -8.67 23.71
C GLN A 186 -4.39 -9.44 22.40
N ASN A 187 -3.82 -8.76 21.40
CA ASN A 187 -3.22 -9.44 20.26
C ASN A 187 -1.81 -9.93 20.62
N GLU A 188 -1.55 -11.23 20.48
CA GLU A 188 -0.29 -11.87 20.84
C GLU A 188 0.60 -12.12 19.61
N GLU A 189 1.76 -12.73 19.82
CA GLU A 189 2.57 -13.21 18.70
C GLU A 189 1.76 -14.18 17.82
N GLY A 190 1.91 -14.07 16.50
CA GLY A 190 1.17 -14.88 15.54
C GLY A 190 -0.32 -14.54 15.40
N TRP A 191 -0.81 -13.45 16.01
CA TRP A 191 -2.23 -13.08 15.92
C TRP A 191 -2.70 -12.82 14.49
N LEU A 192 -1.86 -12.25 13.64
CA LEU A 192 -2.21 -11.79 12.30
C LEU A 192 -2.18 -12.96 11.31
N LEU A 193 -3.31 -13.62 11.13
CA LEU A 193 -3.44 -14.79 10.24
C LEU A 193 -3.49 -14.37 8.76
N THR A 194 -4.22 -13.29 8.47
CA THR A 194 -4.29 -12.67 7.14
C THR A 194 -3.97 -11.18 7.27
N PRO A 195 -2.82 -10.71 6.77
CA PRO A 195 -2.50 -9.29 6.74
C PRO A 195 -3.54 -8.49 5.96
N GLY A 196 -3.90 -7.31 6.47
CA GLY A 196 -4.62 -6.30 5.72
C GLY A 196 -3.71 -5.69 4.65
N SER A 197 -4.29 -5.31 3.53
CA SER A 197 -3.58 -4.68 2.42
C SER A 197 -4.36 -3.48 1.89
N ASP A 198 -3.66 -2.43 1.47
CA ASP A 198 -4.30 -1.33 0.75
C ASP A 198 -4.71 -1.79 -0.65
N ALA A 199 -5.52 -0.98 -1.33
CA ALA A 199 -5.73 -1.15 -2.75
C ALA A 199 -4.40 -0.95 -3.49
N GLU A 200 -4.16 -1.80 -4.48
CA GLU A 200 -2.90 -1.77 -5.23
C GLU A 200 -2.70 -0.43 -5.95
N SER A 201 -1.52 0.16 -5.77
CA SER A 201 -1.16 1.44 -6.36
C SER A 201 -0.96 1.32 -7.88
N ASP A 202 -1.00 2.46 -8.59
CA ASP A 202 -0.70 2.48 -10.03
C ASP A 202 0.74 2.06 -10.35
N ASP A 203 1.68 2.33 -9.46
CA ASP A 203 3.07 1.93 -9.66
C ASP A 203 3.24 0.42 -9.48
N ASP A 204 2.66 -0.17 -8.42
CA ASP A 204 2.69 -1.62 -8.19
C ASP A 204 1.99 -2.40 -9.31
N LEU A 205 0.79 -1.95 -9.74
CA LEU A 205 0.05 -2.60 -10.81
C LEU A 205 0.84 -2.58 -12.13
N ARG A 206 1.51 -1.46 -12.42
CA ARG A 206 2.33 -1.32 -13.62
C ARG A 206 3.50 -2.28 -13.63
N ASP A 207 4.19 -2.42 -12.51
CA ASP A 207 5.30 -3.36 -12.38
C ASP A 207 4.83 -4.80 -12.52
N ARG A 208 3.65 -5.14 -11.99
CA ARG A 208 2.99 -6.42 -12.24
C ARG A 208 2.67 -6.64 -13.72
N CYS A 209 2.12 -5.64 -14.41
CA CYS A 209 1.82 -5.73 -15.85
C CYS A 209 3.09 -5.99 -16.67
N ARG A 210 4.20 -5.31 -16.34
CA ARG A 210 5.50 -5.56 -16.98
C ARG A 210 6.02 -6.95 -16.69
N ASN A 211 5.88 -7.40 -15.44
CA ASN A 211 6.35 -8.72 -15.02
C ASN A 211 5.57 -9.85 -15.72
N GLN A 212 4.33 -9.61 -16.15
CA GLN A 212 3.53 -10.63 -16.83
C GLN A 212 4.19 -11.18 -18.11
N TYR A 213 4.98 -10.36 -18.81
CA TYR A 213 5.72 -10.82 -19.99
C TYR A 213 6.84 -11.82 -19.65
N ASN A 214 7.31 -11.88 -18.40
CA ASN A 214 8.31 -12.86 -17.95
C ASN A 214 7.70 -14.24 -17.69
N TRP A 215 6.37 -14.34 -17.53
CA TRP A 215 5.69 -15.61 -17.24
C TRP A 215 5.69 -16.61 -18.40
N VAL A 216 6.10 -16.19 -19.60
CA VAL A 216 6.22 -17.07 -20.77
C VAL A 216 7.41 -18.05 -20.60
N GLY A 217 8.34 -17.78 -19.68
CA GLY A 217 9.34 -18.77 -19.25
C GLY A 217 8.77 -19.64 -18.12
N ASN A 218 8.60 -20.94 -18.37
CA ASN A 218 8.23 -21.91 -17.34
C ASN A 218 9.16 -21.77 -16.11
N TYR A 219 8.56 -21.45 -14.95
CA TYR A 219 8.96 -21.60 -13.54
C TYR A 219 10.44 -21.50 -13.08
N HIS A 220 11.37 -20.93 -13.86
CA HIS A 220 12.80 -20.97 -13.51
C HIS A 220 13.47 -19.60 -13.33
N THR A 221 12.70 -18.53 -13.16
CA THR A 221 13.28 -17.19 -12.91
C THR A 221 12.64 -16.53 -11.70
N ASP A 222 13.45 -15.79 -10.93
CA ASP A 222 13.01 -14.99 -9.78
C ASP A 222 11.78 -14.15 -10.10
N ALA A 223 11.70 -13.61 -11.32
CA ALA A 223 10.58 -12.80 -11.78
C ALA A 223 9.21 -13.52 -11.69
N VAL A 224 9.17 -14.81 -12.01
CA VAL A 224 7.95 -15.63 -11.97
C VAL A 224 7.53 -15.89 -10.53
N TYR A 225 8.44 -16.38 -9.68
CA TYR A 225 8.16 -16.59 -8.26
C TYR A 225 7.79 -15.30 -7.55
N ARG A 226 8.48 -14.19 -7.85
CA ARG A 226 8.18 -12.88 -7.26
C ARG A 226 6.77 -12.42 -7.60
N GLY A 227 6.33 -12.60 -8.84
CA GLY A 227 4.97 -12.28 -9.27
C GLY A 227 3.92 -13.15 -8.59
N MET A 228 4.16 -14.46 -8.50
CA MET A 228 3.28 -15.43 -7.84
C MET A 228 3.10 -15.15 -6.35
N ILE A 229 4.22 -15.06 -5.63
CA ILE A 229 4.25 -14.76 -4.20
C ILE A 229 3.57 -13.43 -3.94
N ALA A 230 3.91 -12.37 -4.71
CA ALA A 230 3.27 -11.07 -4.55
C ALA A 230 1.75 -11.18 -4.72
N ALA A 231 1.27 -11.95 -5.69
CA ALA A 231 -0.15 -12.15 -5.93
C ALA A 231 -0.88 -12.81 -4.75
N VAL A 232 -0.37 -13.96 -4.27
CA VAL A 232 -1.01 -14.72 -3.17
C VAL A 232 -0.83 -14.04 -1.81
N ALA A 233 0.34 -13.49 -1.54
CA ALA A 233 0.68 -12.87 -0.25
C ALA A 233 0.09 -11.46 -0.10
N GLY A 234 -0.44 -10.87 -1.17
CA GLY A 234 -0.92 -9.48 -1.15
C GLY A 234 0.20 -8.45 -0.97
N LEU A 235 1.45 -8.81 -1.25
CA LEU A 235 2.63 -7.96 -1.10
C LEU A 235 3.02 -7.30 -2.43
N SER A 236 3.77 -6.20 -2.35
CA SER A 236 4.45 -5.66 -3.51
C SER A 236 5.67 -6.52 -3.87
N ILE A 237 6.06 -6.47 -5.15
CA ILE A 237 7.16 -7.23 -5.74
C ILE A 237 8.52 -6.82 -5.12
N ASP A 238 8.64 -5.58 -4.64
CA ASP A 238 9.83 -5.05 -3.96
C ASP A 238 9.97 -5.50 -2.49
N ARG A 239 8.96 -6.20 -1.95
CA ARG A 239 8.95 -6.77 -0.59
C ARG A 239 9.40 -8.22 -0.52
N ILE A 240 9.86 -8.78 -1.64
CA ILE A 240 10.24 -10.19 -1.78
C ILE A 240 11.72 -10.26 -2.17
N PHE A 241 12.52 -10.93 -1.35
CA PHE A 241 13.97 -11.05 -1.51
C PHE A 241 14.36 -12.51 -1.67
N PHE A 242 15.11 -12.85 -2.72
CA PHE A 242 15.52 -14.22 -2.98
C PHE A 242 16.92 -14.48 -2.43
N LEU A 243 17.10 -15.65 -1.82
CA LEU A 243 18.39 -16.23 -1.47
C LEU A 243 18.61 -17.48 -2.32
N HIS A 244 19.68 -17.43 -3.11
CA HIS A 244 20.09 -18.46 -4.06
C HIS A 244 21.19 -19.36 -3.47
N ASP A 245 21.78 -20.21 -4.32
CA ASP A 245 22.93 -21.06 -3.98
C ASP A 245 22.64 -22.16 -2.95
N ALA A 246 21.52 -22.85 -3.13
CA ALA A 246 21.21 -24.08 -2.41
C ALA A 246 21.21 -23.91 -0.87
N PRO A 247 20.51 -22.91 -0.29
CA PRO A 247 20.55 -22.60 1.14
C PRO A 247 20.09 -23.77 2.03
N ARG A 248 19.33 -24.72 1.47
CA ARG A 248 18.83 -25.93 2.15
C ARG A 248 19.29 -27.22 1.46
N GLY A 249 20.28 -27.15 0.58
CA GLY A 249 20.75 -28.27 -0.25
C GLY A 249 20.45 -28.08 -1.75
N ALA A 250 20.97 -28.99 -2.58
CA ALA A 250 20.87 -28.86 -4.04
C ALA A 250 19.41 -28.73 -4.51
N GLY A 251 19.16 -27.78 -5.41
CA GLY A 251 17.82 -27.50 -5.95
C GLY A 251 16.95 -26.57 -5.08
N THR A 252 17.48 -26.03 -3.98
CA THR A 252 16.72 -25.18 -3.06
C THR A 252 16.93 -23.69 -3.34
N ALA A 253 15.89 -22.89 -3.07
CA ALA A 253 15.94 -21.44 -2.99
C ALA A 253 14.99 -20.96 -1.88
N ASN A 254 15.27 -19.79 -1.30
CA ASN A 254 14.40 -19.18 -0.30
C ASN A 254 13.90 -17.81 -0.79
N ALA A 255 12.65 -17.49 -0.48
CA ALA A 255 12.06 -16.16 -0.68
C ALA A 255 11.71 -15.55 0.67
N TYR A 256 12.42 -14.50 1.07
CA TYR A 256 12.14 -13.75 2.29
C TYR A 256 11.08 -12.70 2.05
N LEU A 257 10.02 -12.76 2.84
CA LEU A 257 8.87 -11.85 2.75
C LEU A 257 8.99 -10.76 3.81
N LEU A 258 8.74 -9.51 3.41
CA LEU A 258 8.74 -8.36 4.30
C LEU A 258 7.38 -7.64 4.25
N LEU A 259 6.69 -7.51 5.39
CA LEU A 259 5.48 -6.69 5.45
C LEU A 259 5.84 -5.20 5.45
N ASP A 260 4.89 -4.36 5.03
CA ASP A 260 4.99 -2.92 5.21
C ASP A 260 4.73 -2.48 6.65
N SER A 261 3.94 -3.27 7.38
CA SER A 261 3.64 -3.10 8.81
C SER A 261 3.25 -4.45 9.40
N GLY A 262 3.62 -4.66 10.66
CA GLY A 262 3.33 -5.87 11.44
C GLY A 262 4.41 -6.94 11.33
N VAL A 263 4.16 -8.02 12.05
CA VAL A 263 5.00 -9.22 12.09
C VAL A 263 4.33 -10.31 11.28
N ILE A 264 5.11 -11.01 10.45
CA ILE A 264 4.62 -12.14 9.68
C ILE A 264 4.33 -13.32 10.61
N SER A 265 3.14 -13.89 10.50
CA SER A 265 2.78 -15.09 11.26
C SER A 265 3.18 -16.37 10.52
N GLN A 266 3.46 -17.43 11.29
CA GLN A 266 3.75 -18.74 10.74
C GLN A 266 2.59 -19.32 9.89
N PRO A 267 1.30 -19.20 10.29
CA PRO A 267 0.18 -19.65 9.46
C PRO A 267 0.10 -18.93 8.11
N PHE A 268 0.46 -17.64 8.05
CA PHE A 268 0.51 -16.90 6.79
C PHE A 268 1.59 -17.47 5.85
N ILE A 269 2.79 -17.76 6.39
CA ILE A 269 3.88 -18.36 5.64
C ILE A 269 3.49 -19.75 5.11
N GLU A 270 2.82 -20.56 5.93
CA GLU A 270 2.32 -21.88 5.53
C GLU A 270 1.31 -21.79 4.39
N ALA A 271 0.38 -20.84 4.45
CA ALA A 271 -0.58 -20.62 3.37
C ALA A 271 0.09 -20.19 2.05
N VAL A 272 1.11 -19.33 2.12
CA VAL A 272 1.90 -18.94 0.94
C VAL A 272 2.71 -20.13 0.41
N ASN A 273 3.32 -20.91 1.30
CA ASN A 273 4.09 -22.10 0.94
C ASN A 273 3.22 -23.17 0.27
N ASP A 274 2.04 -23.47 0.82
CA ASP A 274 1.10 -24.42 0.22
C ASP A 274 0.75 -24.06 -1.23
N TYR A 275 0.52 -22.77 -1.48
CA TYR A 275 0.26 -22.25 -2.82
C TYR A 275 1.43 -22.53 -3.79
N ILE A 276 2.67 -22.27 -3.39
CA ILE A 276 3.83 -22.45 -4.27
C ILE A 276 4.25 -23.92 -4.42
N THR A 277 4.21 -24.74 -3.36
CA THR A 277 4.81 -26.08 -3.33
C THR A 277 3.80 -27.19 -3.58
N HIS A 278 2.53 -27.03 -3.19
CA HIS A 278 1.55 -28.12 -3.23
C HIS A 278 0.46 -27.91 -4.28
N GLN A 279 0.22 -26.67 -4.73
CA GLN A 279 -0.76 -26.35 -5.76
C GLN A 279 -0.16 -26.30 -7.19
N GLY A 280 1.06 -26.81 -7.37
CA GLY A 280 1.72 -26.95 -8.68
C GLY A 280 2.31 -25.66 -9.25
N HIS A 281 2.57 -24.66 -8.41
CA HIS A 281 3.17 -23.37 -8.80
C HIS A 281 4.69 -23.33 -8.60
N HIS A 282 5.37 -24.42 -8.95
CA HIS A 282 6.83 -24.57 -8.85
C HIS A 282 7.40 -25.37 -10.03
N GLY A 283 8.71 -25.27 -10.24
CA GLY A 283 9.45 -26.09 -11.20
C GLY A 283 9.57 -27.55 -10.74
N HIS A 284 9.65 -28.50 -11.68
CA HIS A 284 9.65 -29.95 -11.37
C HIS A 284 10.79 -30.41 -10.45
N GLY A 285 11.93 -29.71 -10.44
CA GLY A 285 13.10 -30.03 -9.61
C GLY A 285 13.46 -28.93 -8.60
N ASP A 286 12.58 -27.94 -8.43
CA ASP A 286 12.84 -26.76 -7.61
C ASP A 286 12.19 -26.94 -6.23
N ASP A 287 12.93 -26.65 -5.16
CA ASP A 287 12.39 -26.52 -3.80
C ASP A 287 12.49 -25.05 -3.38
N MET A 288 11.45 -24.29 -3.68
CA MET A 288 11.31 -22.90 -3.24
C MET A 288 10.50 -22.84 -1.95
N GLN A 289 11.02 -22.14 -0.94
CA GLN A 289 10.31 -21.88 0.31
C GLN A 289 10.27 -20.40 0.65
N CYS A 290 9.08 -19.91 0.97
CA CYS A 290 8.86 -18.61 1.56
C CYS A 290 9.15 -18.64 3.07
N LEU A 291 9.89 -17.64 3.56
CA LEU A 291 10.26 -17.46 4.96
C LEU A 291 9.98 -16.02 5.38
N PRO A 292 9.69 -15.76 6.67
CA PRO A 292 9.65 -14.39 7.17
C PRO A 292 11.05 -13.78 7.08
N MET A 293 11.14 -12.48 6.78
CA MET A 293 12.42 -11.77 6.86
C MET A 293 13.03 -11.92 8.26
N PRO A 294 14.28 -12.39 8.41
CA PRO A 294 14.88 -12.58 9.72
C PRO A 294 14.93 -11.27 10.51
N GLU A 295 14.53 -11.33 11.78
CA GLU A 295 14.49 -10.18 12.67
C GLU A 295 15.77 -10.06 13.50
N THR A 296 16.15 -8.82 13.79
CA THR A 296 17.24 -8.48 14.70
C THR A 296 16.73 -7.52 15.78
N HIS A 297 17.02 -7.81 17.04
CA HIS A 297 16.54 -7.04 18.17
C HIS A 297 17.63 -6.13 18.72
N TYR A 298 17.29 -4.87 18.96
CA TYR A 298 18.19 -3.86 19.52
C TYR A 298 17.49 -3.07 20.61
N GLU A 299 18.14 -2.89 21.75
CA GLU A 299 17.69 -1.93 22.76
C GLU A 299 18.13 -0.52 22.36
N LEU A 300 17.16 0.38 22.18
CA LEU A 300 17.41 1.77 21.80
C LEU A 300 17.11 2.70 22.97
N SER A 301 18.09 3.55 23.31
CA SER A 301 17.91 4.67 24.23
C SER A 301 17.89 5.98 23.47
N VAL A 302 16.76 6.70 23.50
CA VAL A 302 16.58 7.96 22.78
C VAL A 302 16.39 9.11 23.78
N THR A 303 17.17 10.17 23.60
CA THR A 303 17.01 11.41 24.37
C THR A 303 16.35 12.47 23.49
N LEU A 304 15.22 13.02 23.96
CA LEU A 304 14.48 14.06 23.26
C LEU A 304 14.85 15.44 23.77
N PHE A 305 15.22 16.31 22.84
CA PHE A 305 15.48 17.72 23.11
C PHE A 305 14.29 18.55 22.64
N VAL A 306 13.48 19.02 23.59
CA VAL A 306 12.28 19.82 23.32
C VAL A 306 12.52 21.25 23.77
N ALA A 307 12.34 22.21 22.85
CA ALA A 307 12.45 23.62 23.18
C ALA A 307 11.36 24.02 24.18
N ASN A 308 11.75 24.69 25.27
CA ASN A 308 10.83 25.19 26.29
C ASN A 308 9.88 24.12 26.86
N LEU A 309 10.42 22.95 27.24
CA LEU A 309 9.64 21.85 27.83
C LEU A 309 8.73 22.29 28.99
N ALA A 310 9.13 23.32 29.75
CA ALA A 310 8.35 23.90 30.84
C ALA A 310 7.00 24.51 30.41
N ASN A 311 6.82 24.80 29.11
CA ASN A 311 5.57 25.32 28.55
C ASN A 311 4.52 24.22 28.29
N TYR A 312 4.89 22.94 28.45
CA TYR A 312 4.01 21.81 28.22
C TYR A 312 3.45 21.29 29.54
N SER A 313 2.18 20.85 29.53
CA SER A 313 1.59 20.12 30.65
C SER A 313 2.19 18.72 30.77
N GLN A 314 2.10 18.11 31.96
CA GLN A 314 2.59 16.75 32.18
C GLN A 314 1.91 15.72 31.25
N GLU A 315 0.64 15.94 30.94
CA GLU A 315 -0.11 15.13 29.97
C GLU A 315 0.49 15.27 28.56
N GLN A 316 0.75 16.50 28.10
CA GLN A 316 1.38 16.75 26.80
C GLN A 316 2.77 16.13 26.69
N VAL A 317 3.58 16.19 27.75
CA VAL A 317 4.89 15.54 27.80
C VAL A 317 4.77 14.01 27.71
N THR A 318 3.73 13.43 28.32
CA THR A 318 3.48 11.99 28.29
C THR A 318 3.03 11.56 26.89
N THR A 319 2.08 12.27 26.29
CA THR A 319 1.65 12.05 24.90
C THR A 319 2.81 12.18 23.93
N LEU A 320 3.65 13.22 24.07
CA LEU A 320 4.83 13.40 23.22
C LEU A 320 5.79 12.21 23.29
N LYS A 321 6.03 11.65 24.48
CA LYS A 321 6.87 10.46 24.63
C LYS A 321 6.26 9.25 23.92
N THR A 322 4.97 9.00 24.10
CA THR A 322 4.25 7.91 23.44
C THR A 322 4.24 8.07 21.91
N ASP A 323 4.03 9.28 21.41
CA ASP A 323 4.04 9.57 19.97
C ASP A 323 5.43 9.36 19.36
N VAL A 324 6.48 9.83 20.03
CA VAL A 324 7.86 9.57 19.60
C VAL A 324 8.17 8.08 19.62
N GLU A 325 7.76 7.36 20.66
CA GLU A 325 7.95 5.91 20.72
C GLU A 325 7.26 5.22 19.55
N ASN A 326 5.99 5.54 19.27
CA ASN A 326 5.26 5.00 18.13
C ASN A 326 5.88 5.40 16.79
N LEU A 327 6.43 6.62 16.66
CA LEU A 327 7.16 7.07 15.48
C LEU A 327 8.42 6.22 15.25
N ILE A 328 9.19 5.94 16.30
CA ILE A 328 10.36 5.06 16.22
C ILE A 328 9.92 3.65 15.83
N ARG A 329 8.93 3.08 16.53
CA ARG A 329 8.33 1.77 16.21
C ARG A 329 7.81 1.68 14.77
N CYS A 330 7.29 2.79 14.22
CA CYS A 330 6.86 2.86 12.82
C CYS A 330 8.03 2.68 11.84
N SER A 331 9.24 3.16 12.18
CA SER A 331 10.45 2.97 11.36
C SER A 331 10.86 1.50 11.30
N PHE A 332 10.55 0.74 12.36
CA PHE A 332 10.71 -0.71 12.46
C PHE A 332 9.46 -1.50 12.05
N ARG A 333 8.45 -0.85 11.45
CA ARG A 333 7.21 -1.45 10.92
C ARG A 333 6.23 -2.01 11.95
N GLU A 334 6.39 -1.73 13.23
CA GLU A 334 5.40 -2.21 14.20
C GLU A 334 4.02 -1.53 14.04
N ASN A 335 4.00 -0.35 13.43
CA ASN A 335 2.81 0.39 13.01
C ASN A 335 3.09 1.16 11.70
N ARG A 336 2.06 1.83 11.15
CA ARG A 336 2.17 2.63 9.91
C ARG A 336 1.70 4.08 10.07
N GLU A 337 1.63 4.56 11.31
CA GLU A 337 0.93 5.81 11.62
C GLU A 337 1.76 7.06 11.35
N TYR A 338 3.06 6.92 11.09
CA TYR A 338 3.98 8.02 10.89
C TYR A 338 4.69 7.91 9.53
N HIS A 339 4.88 9.06 8.87
CA HIS A 339 5.70 9.11 7.66
C HIS A 339 7.19 9.13 8.02
N VAL A 340 7.78 7.95 8.18
CA VAL A 340 9.20 7.79 8.52
C VAL A 340 9.93 6.91 7.51
N LYS A 341 11.24 7.09 7.41
CA LYS A 341 12.08 6.17 6.65
C LYS A 341 12.08 4.81 7.37
N LYS A 342 11.49 3.85 6.70
CA LYS A 342 11.40 2.47 7.11
C LYS A 342 12.74 1.74 6.94
N THR A 343 13.07 0.85 7.86
CA THR A 343 14.26 -0.02 7.77
C THR A 343 14.18 -0.92 6.53
N TRP A 344 15.32 -1.36 6.02
CA TRP A 344 15.40 -2.32 4.91
C TRP A 344 16.42 -3.40 5.27
N PRO A 345 16.23 -4.64 4.80
CA PRO A 345 17.26 -5.66 4.93
C PRO A 345 18.54 -5.17 4.26
N TYR A 346 19.69 -5.39 4.92
CA TYR A 346 20.99 -5.05 4.37
C TYR A 346 21.34 -6.06 3.28
N SER A 347 21.58 -5.58 2.06
CA SER A 347 22.00 -6.38 0.90
C SER A 347 23.51 -6.54 0.84
#